data_AF-A2V7S2-F1
#
_entry.id   AF-A2V7S2-F1
#
_cell.length_a   1.000
_cell.length_b   1.000
_cell.length_c   1.000
_cell.angle_alpha   90.00
_cell.angle_beta   90.00
_cell.angle_gamma   90.00
#
_symmetry.space_group_name_H-M   'P 1'
#
loop_
_entity.id
_entity.type
_entity.pdbx_description
1 polymer ?
#
loop_
_entity_poly.entity_id
_entity_poly.type
_entity_poly.pdbx_seq_one_letter_code
_entity_poly.pdbx_strand_id
1 'polypeptide(L)'
;MQLMNLQNGLRITFDLNVICIALSLIMPRQSLADELDFKKLGLNDTFKQDILNIEGIRNYYVFDEKEGAFRVYYPAGSFDPQSMKSKHLPSGGMNFKWAPFYSRNKECAIIQYSVRFPKSFDFVKGGKLPGLYGGNGNTGGKIPNGYDGFSVRLLWVENGMGKVYAYLPQEDKKQKWGVGLSGLPWFYPRGEWQNITLKVKLNTVNFQNGIVKLWVNNKLVIDRRDVLFRKTPNLKIDGVLFSTFFGGNNPSFAPKELQYLDFKDIKISDWFSKQMRCEHDETD
;
A
#
# COMPACT_ATOMS: atom_id res chain seq x y z
N MET A 1 -2.96 45.25 -1.61
CA MET A 1 -2.83 44.83 -0.19
C MET A 1 -1.86 43.65 -0.18
N GLN A 2 -0.85 43.70 0.67
CA GLN A 2 0.47 43.05 0.55
C GLN A 2 0.48 41.55 0.22
N LEU A 3 1.29 41.20 -0.78
CA LEU A 3 1.99 39.92 -0.92
C LEU A 3 2.94 39.76 0.28
N MET A 4 2.66 38.83 1.18
CA MET A 4 3.65 38.32 2.13
C MET A 4 4.36 37.12 1.52
N ASN A 5 5.69 37.24 1.43
CA ASN A 5 6.63 36.16 1.14
C ASN A 5 6.41 34.97 2.09
N LEU A 6 5.93 33.84 1.57
CA LEU A 6 6.02 32.54 2.25
C LEU A 6 7.18 31.75 1.63
N GLN A 7 8.38 31.97 2.19
CA GLN A 7 9.62 31.26 1.86
C GLN A 7 9.74 29.87 2.53
N ASN A 8 8.63 29.22 2.88
CA ASN A 8 8.65 27.85 3.41
C ASN A 8 7.93 26.91 2.45
N GLY A 9 8.72 26.02 1.84
CA GLY A 9 8.32 25.14 0.73
C GLY A 9 6.95 24.48 0.94
N LEU A 10 6.10 24.63 -0.08
CA LEU A 10 4.78 24.02 -0.18
C LEU A 10 4.94 22.49 -0.16
N ARG A 11 4.66 21.86 0.99
CA ARG A 11 4.70 20.39 1.16
C ARG A 11 3.31 19.85 0.89
N ILE A 12 3.13 19.18 -0.25
CA ILE A 12 1.82 18.72 -0.71
C ILE A 12 1.60 17.28 -0.26
N THR A 13 0.61 17.06 0.59
CA THR A 13 0.11 15.72 0.95
C THR A 13 -1.12 15.43 0.10
N PHE A 14 -1.10 14.32 -0.65
CA PHE A 14 -2.28 13.85 -1.39
C PHE A 14 -3.00 12.79 -0.57
N ASP A 15 -4.31 12.98 -0.40
CA ASP A 15 -5.17 12.10 0.39
C ASP A 15 -6.01 11.24 -0.56
N LEU A 16 -5.76 9.93 -0.57
CA LEU A 16 -6.50 8.99 -1.41
C LEU A 16 -7.97 8.92 -1.02
N ASN A 17 -8.35 9.30 0.21
CA ASN A 17 -9.76 9.37 0.59
C ASN A 17 -10.51 10.38 -0.25
N VAL A 18 -9.90 11.52 -0.61
CA VAL A 18 -10.54 12.53 -1.47
C VAL A 18 -10.83 11.95 -2.85
N ILE A 19 -9.92 11.10 -3.36
CA ILE A 19 -10.11 10.38 -4.62
C ILE A 19 -11.20 9.31 -4.49
N CYS A 20 -11.20 8.51 -3.42
CA CYS A 20 -12.21 7.48 -3.18
C CYS A 20 -13.60 8.07 -2.91
N ILE A 21 -13.71 9.23 -2.24
CA ILE A 21 -14.94 9.99 -2.04
C ILE A 21 -15.49 10.44 -3.39
N ALA A 22 -14.64 11.10 -4.19
CA ALA A 22 -15.01 11.54 -5.53
C ALA A 22 -15.49 10.36 -6.38
N LEU A 23 -14.81 9.22 -6.30
CA LEU A 23 -15.21 7.98 -6.97
C LEU A 23 -16.54 7.42 -6.43
N SER A 24 -16.78 7.42 -5.12
CA SER A 24 -18.01 6.88 -4.51
C SER A 24 -19.26 7.72 -4.79
N LEU A 25 -19.13 9.04 -4.89
CA LEU A 25 -20.23 9.97 -5.18
C LEU A 25 -20.69 9.91 -6.65
N ILE A 26 -19.89 9.34 -7.55
CA ILE A 26 -20.19 9.23 -8.98
C ILE A 26 -20.61 7.80 -9.38
N MET A 27 -20.54 6.82 -8.46
CA MET A 27 -20.76 5.41 -8.77
C MET A 27 -22.06 4.83 -8.19
N PRO A 28 -23.18 4.88 -8.94
CA PRO A 28 -24.15 3.80 -8.92
C PRO A 28 -23.93 2.90 -10.15
N ARG A 29 -23.46 1.67 -9.94
CA ARG A 29 -23.46 0.52 -10.88
C ARG A 29 -23.04 0.74 -12.36
N GLN A 30 -21.97 0.02 -12.73
CA GLN A 30 -21.55 -0.42 -14.09
C GLN A 30 -20.96 0.63 -15.05
N SER A 31 -19.90 0.15 -15.75
CA SER A 31 -19.07 0.76 -16.82
C SER A 31 -18.45 2.13 -16.56
N LEU A 32 -17.13 2.11 -16.31
CA LEU A 32 -16.35 3.22 -15.72
C LEU A 32 -15.62 4.13 -16.73
N ALA A 33 -15.72 3.93 -18.04
CA ALA A 33 -14.86 4.65 -18.99
C ALA A 33 -15.57 5.72 -19.83
N ASP A 34 -16.85 5.54 -20.19
CA ASP A 34 -17.44 6.30 -21.29
C ASP A 34 -18.37 7.46 -20.86
N GLU A 35 -18.72 7.61 -19.58
CA GLU A 35 -19.78 8.55 -19.15
C GLU A 35 -19.39 9.61 -18.09
N LEU A 36 -18.12 9.71 -17.68
CA LEU A 36 -17.69 10.71 -16.70
C LEU A 36 -17.41 12.09 -17.34
N ASP A 37 -18.30 13.08 -17.14
CA ASP A 37 -18.07 14.49 -17.47
C ASP A 37 -17.33 15.23 -16.34
N PHE A 38 -16.01 15.05 -16.30
CA PHE A 38 -15.11 15.61 -15.28
C PHE A 38 -15.13 17.15 -15.18
N LYS A 39 -15.56 17.86 -16.24
CA LYS A 39 -15.66 19.32 -16.22
C LYS A 39 -16.77 19.82 -15.30
N LYS A 40 -17.87 19.07 -15.17
CA LYS A 40 -18.98 19.43 -14.26
C LYS A 40 -18.63 19.27 -12.77
N LEU A 41 -17.61 18.48 -12.44
CA LEU A 41 -17.22 18.18 -11.07
C LEU A 41 -16.15 19.13 -10.51
N GLY A 42 -15.70 20.12 -11.29
CA GLY A 42 -14.69 21.10 -10.85
C GLY A 42 -13.30 20.49 -10.57
N LEU A 43 -13.06 19.26 -11.02
CA LEU A 43 -11.79 18.55 -10.82
C LEU A 43 -10.80 18.96 -11.93
N ASN A 44 -9.56 19.28 -11.55
CA ASN A 44 -8.53 19.69 -12.51
C ASN A 44 -7.99 18.48 -13.31
N ASP A 45 -7.36 18.75 -14.45
CA ASP A 45 -6.83 17.71 -15.34
C ASP A 45 -5.76 16.82 -14.68
N THR A 46 -5.06 17.33 -13.68
CA THR A 46 -4.09 16.57 -12.88
C THR A 46 -4.78 15.49 -12.05
N PHE A 47 -5.88 15.82 -11.38
CA PHE A 47 -6.67 14.88 -10.58
C PHE A 47 -7.36 13.82 -11.46
N LYS A 48 -7.79 14.21 -12.66
CA LYS A 48 -8.29 13.28 -13.68
C LYS A 48 -7.23 12.23 -14.05
N GLN A 49 -5.99 12.64 -14.27
CA GLN A 49 -4.89 11.71 -14.55
C GLN A 49 -4.55 10.82 -13.34
N ASP A 50 -4.61 11.36 -12.12
CA ASP A 50 -4.37 10.56 -10.90
C ASP A 50 -5.44 9.48 -10.67
N ILE A 51 -6.71 9.75 -11.00
CA ILE A 51 -7.80 8.75 -10.98
C ILE A 51 -7.61 7.70 -12.07
N LEU A 52 -7.31 8.11 -13.30
CA LEU A 52 -7.11 7.19 -14.43
C LEU A 52 -5.88 6.29 -14.24
N ASN A 53 -4.89 6.72 -13.46
CA ASN A 53 -3.73 5.93 -13.07
C ASN A 53 -4.04 4.85 -12.00
N ILE A 54 -5.25 4.81 -11.43
CA ILE A 54 -5.68 3.73 -10.54
C ILE A 54 -6.11 2.53 -11.39
N GLU A 55 -5.12 1.81 -11.94
CA GLU A 55 -5.37 0.59 -12.69
C GLU A 55 -6.02 -0.49 -11.79
N GLY A 56 -7.21 -0.97 -12.17
CA GLY A 56 -7.74 -2.24 -11.65
C GLY A 56 -8.81 -2.16 -10.55
N ILE A 57 -9.54 -1.05 -10.41
CA ILE A 57 -10.74 -1.02 -9.56
C ILE A 57 -11.79 -1.98 -10.14
N ARG A 58 -11.84 -3.22 -9.64
CA ARG A 58 -12.97 -4.13 -9.83
C ARG A 58 -13.77 -4.19 -8.52
N ASN A 59 -14.81 -3.36 -8.45
CA ASN A 59 -16.01 -3.39 -7.61
C ASN A 59 -15.98 -4.26 -6.33
N TYR A 60 -15.37 -3.81 -5.22
CA TYR A 60 -15.66 -4.33 -3.87
C TYR A 60 -15.30 -3.33 -2.75
N TYR A 61 -15.70 -2.06 -2.89
CA TYR A 61 -15.63 -1.12 -1.77
C TYR A 61 -16.88 -0.28 -1.59
N VAL A 62 -17.11 0.17 -0.36
CA VAL A 62 -18.15 1.14 0.02
C VAL A 62 -17.49 2.23 0.83
N PHE A 63 -17.76 3.50 0.53
CA PHE A 63 -17.32 4.61 1.37
C PHE A 63 -18.30 4.80 2.53
N ASP A 64 -17.80 4.78 3.75
CA ASP A 64 -18.52 5.11 4.98
C ASP A 64 -18.28 6.59 5.29
N GLU A 65 -19.25 7.42 4.90
CA GLU A 65 -19.19 8.87 5.09
C GLU A 65 -19.05 9.30 6.54
N LYS A 66 -19.61 8.52 7.50
CA LYS A 66 -19.54 8.87 8.92
C LYS A 66 -18.13 8.71 9.48
N GLU A 67 -17.41 7.71 8.99
CA GLU A 67 -16.07 7.37 9.45
C GLU A 67 -14.96 7.96 8.57
N GLY A 68 -15.32 8.49 7.40
CA GLY A 68 -14.37 8.97 6.39
C GLY A 68 -13.49 7.84 5.85
N ALA A 69 -14.02 6.62 5.79
CA ALA A 69 -13.27 5.41 5.49
C ALA A 69 -13.88 4.66 4.32
N PHE A 70 -13.05 4.02 3.50
CA PHE A 70 -13.56 3.04 2.54
C PHE A 70 -13.38 1.62 3.08
N ARG A 71 -14.43 0.84 2.93
CA ARG A 71 -14.51 -0.57 3.29
C ARG A 71 -14.17 -1.43 2.09
N VAL A 72 -13.17 -2.30 2.20
CA VAL A 72 -12.81 -3.29 1.18
C VAL A 72 -13.40 -4.65 1.56
N TYR A 73 -14.13 -5.29 0.65
CA TYR A 73 -14.77 -6.59 0.89
C TYR A 73 -13.95 -7.78 0.38
N TYR A 74 -14.04 -8.89 1.10
CA TYR A 74 -13.42 -10.17 0.75
C TYR A 74 -14.51 -11.25 0.81
N PRO A 75 -15.06 -11.69 -0.34
CA PRO A 75 -16.08 -12.74 -0.38
C PRO A 75 -15.62 -14.02 0.32
N ALA A 76 -16.57 -14.77 0.88
CA ALA A 76 -16.34 -16.13 1.34
C ALA A 76 -15.66 -16.96 0.24
N GLY A 77 -14.66 -17.77 0.62
CA GLY A 77 -13.90 -18.59 -0.33
C GLY A 77 -12.86 -17.82 -1.15
N SER A 78 -12.78 -16.49 -1.06
CA SER A 78 -11.79 -15.71 -1.81
C SER A 78 -10.39 -15.74 -1.20
N PHE A 79 -9.39 -15.92 -2.05
CA PHE A 79 -7.98 -15.78 -1.69
C PHE A 79 -7.23 -15.05 -2.82
N ASP A 80 -5.96 -15.37 -3.07
CA ASP A 80 -5.13 -14.60 -3.99
C ASP A 80 -5.81 -14.38 -5.37
N PRO A 81 -5.83 -13.13 -5.88
CA PRO A 81 -6.58 -12.79 -7.08
C PRO A 81 -6.20 -13.60 -8.33
N GLN A 82 -4.94 -14.05 -8.43
CA GLN A 82 -4.47 -14.79 -9.59
C GLN A 82 -5.10 -16.19 -9.63
N SER A 83 -5.16 -16.89 -8.49
CA SER A 83 -5.84 -18.19 -8.39
C SER A 83 -7.35 -18.08 -8.54
N MET A 84 -7.96 -17.02 -7.99
CA MET A 84 -9.40 -16.78 -8.18
C MET A 84 -9.72 -16.58 -9.66
N LYS A 85 -8.92 -15.76 -10.35
CA LYS A 85 -9.05 -15.53 -11.80
C LYS A 85 -8.88 -16.81 -12.61
N SER A 86 -7.85 -17.63 -12.33
CA SER A 86 -7.64 -18.88 -13.08
C SER A 86 -8.78 -19.89 -12.92
N LYS A 87 -9.53 -19.79 -11.81
CA LYS A 87 -10.69 -20.65 -11.51
C LYS A 87 -12.02 -20.04 -11.93
N HIS A 88 -12.02 -18.85 -12.54
CA HIS A 88 -13.25 -18.09 -12.87
C HIS A 88 -14.14 -17.82 -11.64
N LEU A 89 -13.53 -17.64 -10.46
CA LEU A 89 -14.21 -17.36 -9.20
C LEU A 89 -14.10 -15.86 -8.82
N PRO A 90 -15.06 -15.31 -8.04
CA PRO A 90 -14.99 -13.94 -7.56
C PRO A 90 -13.71 -13.67 -6.76
N SER A 91 -12.98 -12.61 -7.11
CA SER A 91 -11.83 -12.15 -6.32
C SER A 91 -12.29 -11.25 -5.18
N GLY A 92 -11.58 -11.29 -4.06
CA GLY A 92 -11.78 -10.38 -2.94
C GLY A 92 -10.65 -9.37 -2.82
N GLY A 93 -10.91 -8.30 -2.08
CA GLY A 93 -9.93 -7.27 -1.80
C GLY A 93 -9.80 -6.22 -2.90
N MET A 94 -8.67 -5.52 -2.90
CA MET A 94 -8.41 -4.41 -3.82
C MET A 94 -6.92 -4.36 -4.17
N ASN A 95 -6.62 -4.20 -5.47
CA ASN A 95 -5.27 -4.28 -6.00
C ASN A 95 -5.06 -3.23 -7.10
N PHE A 96 -4.29 -2.19 -6.80
CA PHE A 96 -3.86 -1.18 -7.77
C PHE A 96 -2.51 -0.57 -7.37
N LYS A 97 -1.88 0.11 -8.33
CA LYS A 97 -0.74 0.98 -8.09
C LYS A 97 -1.24 2.42 -8.07
N TRP A 98 -0.82 3.19 -7.08
CA TRP A 98 -1.11 4.61 -6.99
C TRP A 98 0.20 5.38 -6.90
N ALA A 99 0.47 6.18 -7.92
CA ALA A 99 1.72 6.91 -8.11
C ALA A 99 1.42 8.38 -8.39
N PRO A 100 1.00 9.18 -7.39
CA PRO A 100 0.85 10.62 -7.57
C PRO A 100 2.20 11.22 -7.97
N PHE A 101 2.20 12.25 -8.80
CA PHE A 101 3.41 12.83 -9.43
C PHE A 101 4.57 13.04 -8.44
N TYR A 102 4.27 13.56 -7.24
CA TYR A 102 5.25 13.84 -6.18
C TYR A 102 5.87 12.61 -5.52
N SER A 103 5.24 11.43 -5.66
CA SER A 103 5.76 10.17 -5.09
C SER A 103 6.64 9.39 -6.06
N ARG A 104 6.68 9.79 -7.35
CA ARG A 104 7.45 9.11 -8.39
C ARG A 104 8.92 9.44 -8.30
N ASN A 105 9.75 8.50 -8.74
CA ASN A 105 11.19 8.68 -8.90
C ASN A 105 11.90 9.14 -7.61
N LYS A 106 11.48 8.60 -6.45
CA LYS A 106 12.05 8.96 -5.14
C LYS A 106 13.04 7.92 -4.63
N GLU A 107 14.04 8.38 -3.88
CA GLU A 107 14.96 7.49 -3.17
C GLU A 107 14.46 7.09 -1.79
N CYS A 108 13.55 7.89 -1.24
CA CYS A 108 12.85 7.60 0.00
C CYS A 108 11.40 8.05 -0.12
N ALA A 109 10.49 7.24 0.41
CA ALA A 109 9.09 7.59 0.55
C ALA A 109 8.52 6.96 1.81
N ILE A 110 7.47 7.57 2.32
CA ILE A 110 6.72 7.14 3.48
C ILE A 110 5.26 7.04 3.09
N ILE A 111 4.64 5.88 3.32
CA ILE A 111 3.19 5.72 3.26
C ILE A 111 2.64 5.69 4.68
N GLN A 112 1.59 6.45 4.94
CA GLN A 112 0.80 6.39 6.16
C GLN A 112 -0.64 6.03 5.81
N TYR A 113 -1.28 5.18 6.61
CA TYR A 113 -2.71 4.89 6.53
C TYR A 113 -3.23 4.31 7.84
N SER A 114 -4.54 4.46 8.05
CA SER A 114 -5.28 3.81 9.12
C SER A 114 -5.99 2.58 8.58
N VAL A 115 -5.93 1.46 9.30
CA VAL A 115 -6.66 0.22 8.98
C VAL A 115 -7.42 -0.29 10.20
N ARG A 116 -8.65 -0.78 10.00
CA ARG A 116 -9.46 -1.42 11.04
C ARG A 116 -9.97 -2.77 10.58
N PHE A 117 -9.70 -3.78 11.40
CA PHE A 117 -10.26 -5.12 11.28
C PHE A 117 -11.56 -5.17 12.09
N PRO A 118 -12.71 -5.62 11.56
CA PRO A 118 -13.94 -5.71 12.34
C PRO A 118 -13.85 -6.71 13.50
N LYS A 119 -14.72 -6.56 14.52
CA LYS A 119 -14.76 -7.45 15.71
C LYS A 119 -14.88 -8.94 15.34
N SER A 120 -15.56 -9.25 14.25
CA SER A 120 -15.78 -10.60 13.73
C SER A 120 -14.73 -11.07 12.72
N PHE A 121 -13.66 -10.31 12.50
CA PHE A 121 -12.70 -10.64 11.42
C PHE A 121 -12.02 -11.99 11.65
N ASP A 122 -12.13 -12.88 10.66
CA ASP A 122 -11.37 -14.12 10.63
C ASP A 122 -10.02 -13.88 9.95
N PHE A 123 -8.93 -13.98 10.70
CA PHE A 123 -7.58 -13.80 10.14
C PHE A 123 -7.16 -14.95 9.23
N VAL A 124 -7.78 -16.13 9.37
CA VAL A 124 -7.39 -17.38 8.70
C VAL A 124 -5.87 -17.57 8.85
N LYS A 125 -5.16 -17.76 7.73
CA LYS A 125 -3.69 -17.89 7.66
C LYS A 125 -2.99 -16.58 7.30
N GLY A 126 -3.76 -15.53 7.01
CA GLY A 126 -3.23 -14.22 6.66
C GLY A 126 -3.65 -13.67 5.30
N GLY A 127 -3.17 -12.46 5.06
CA GLY A 127 -3.43 -11.71 3.85
C GLY A 127 -2.55 -10.47 3.77
N LYS A 128 -2.75 -9.69 2.70
CA LYS A 128 -1.85 -8.59 2.31
C LYS A 128 -2.45 -7.26 2.70
N LEU A 129 -1.59 -6.31 3.05
CA LEU A 129 -1.91 -4.93 3.31
C LEU A 129 -1.05 -4.01 2.45
N PRO A 130 -1.50 -2.76 2.19
CA PRO A 130 -0.81 -1.80 1.35
C PRO A 130 0.62 -1.51 1.78
N GLY A 131 1.44 -1.11 0.82
CA GLY A 131 2.80 -0.63 1.05
C GLY A 131 3.38 0.11 -0.15
N LEU A 132 4.70 0.10 -0.29
CA LEU A 132 5.41 0.86 -1.34
C LEU A 132 5.95 -0.06 -2.44
N TYR A 133 6.13 0.48 -3.64
CA TYR A 133 6.75 -0.23 -4.75
C TYR A 133 7.66 0.68 -5.60
N GLY A 134 8.49 0.03 -6.41
CA GLY A 134 9.27 0.65 -7.47
C GLY A 134 9.39 -0.27 -8.68
N GLY A 135 9.58 0.33 -9.86
CA GLY A 135 9.61 -0.34 -11.15
C GLY A 135 8.36 -1.19 -11.39
N ASN A 136 8.58 -2.45 -11.74
CA ASN A 136 7.52 -3.41 -11.98
C ASN A 136 6.62 -3.69 -10.76
N GLY A 137 7.03 -3.30 -9.54
CA GLY A 137 6.28 -3.60 -8.33
C GLY A 137 6.11 -5.10 -8.13
N ASN A 138 7.22 -5.83 -8.18
CA ASN A 138 7.31 -7.29 -8.16
C ASN A 138 6.44 -7.92 -7.06
N THR A 139 5.60 -8.88 -7.44
CA THR A 139 4.72 -9.68 -6.58
C THR A 139 4.45 -11.05 -7.21
N GLY A 140 3.63 -11.89 -6.58
CA GLY A 140 3.07 -13.09 -7.23
C GLY A 140 4.10 -14.15 -7.63
N GLY A 141 5.27 -14.15 -6.97
CA GLY A 141 6.36 -15.07 -7.24
C GLY A 141 7.38 -14.58 -8.27
N LYS A 142 7.22 -13.36 -8.77
CA LYS A 142 8.21 -12.68 -9.63
C LYS A 142 9.31 -12.07 -8.76
N ILE A 143 10.32 -12.86 -8.38
CA ILE A 143 11.46 -12.35 -7.59
C ILE A 143 12.23 -11.31 -8.42
N PRO A 144 12.46 -10.09 -7.90
CA PRO A 144 13.20 -9.07 -8.64
C PRO A 144 14.69 -9.39 -8.74
N ASN A 145 15.35 -8.83 -9.75
CA ASN A 145 16.78 -9.01 -9.99
C ASN A 145 17.63 -7.78 -9.57
N GLY A 146 16.97 -6.71 -9.10
CA GLY A 146 17.58 -5.45 -8.67
C GLY A 146 17.62 -4.38 -9.76
N TYR A 147 17.14 -4.70 -10.96
CA TYR A 147 17.02 -3.79 -12.10
C TYR A 147 15.56 -3.56 -12.51
N ASP A 148 14.67 -4.50 -12.19
CA ASP A 148 13.30 -4.55 -12.70
C ASP A 148 12.24 -3.97 -11.74
N GLY A 149 12.43 -4.12 -10.43
CA GLY A 149 11.46 -3.61 -9.46
C GLY A 149 11.68 -4.11 -8.03
N PHE A 150 10.78 -3.70 -7.14
CA PHE A 150 10.64 -4.25 -5.79
C PHE A 150 9.25 -3.93 -5.24
N SER A 151 8.84 -4.61 -4.17
CA SER A 151 7.69 -4.17 -3.37
C SER A 151 7.95 -4.42 -1.89
N VAL A 152 7.43 -3.54 -1.03
CA VAL A 152 7.43 -3.71 0.43
C VAL A 152 6.00 -3.52 0.88
N ARG A 153 5.34 -4.61 1.26
CA ARG A 153 3.96 -4.64 1.75
C ARG A 153 3.93 -5.09 3.20
N LEU A 154 2.76 -4.98 3.81
CA LEU A 154 2.50 -5.58 5.11
C LEU A 154 1.62 -6.83 4.95
N LEU A 155 1.64 -7.68 5.95
CA LEU A 155 0.73 -8.81 6.09
C LEU A 155 0.02 -8.73 7.44
N TRP A 156 -1.20 -9.25 7.49
CA TRP A 156 -1.68 -9.92 8.69
C TRP A 156 -1.45 -11.43 8.52
N VAL A 157 -1.20 -12.13 9.62
CA VAL A 157 -1.21 -13.60 9.67
C VAL A 157 -2.16 -14.07 10.77
N GLU A 158 -2.05 -15.34 11.17
CA GLU A 158 -2.87 -15.91 12.24
C GLU A 158 -2.87 -15.02 13.49
N ASN A 159 -4.04 -14.95 14.15
CA ASN A 159 -4.27 -14.14 15.35
C ASN A 159 -3.95 -12.64 15.20
N GLY A 160 -3.89 -12.13 13.96
CA GLY A 160 -3.67 -10.72 13.68
C GLY A 160 -2.24 -10.26 13.85
N MET A 161 -1.27 -11.18 13.97
CA MET A 161 0.14 -10.80 13.99
C MET A 161 0.53 -10.12 12.67
N GLY A 162 1.27 -9.02 12.76
CA GLY A 162 1.75 -8.31 11.59
C GLY A 162 3.13 -8.75 11.13
N LYS A 163 3.38 -8.67 9.81
CA LYS A 163 4.70 -8.88 9.21
C LYS A 163 4.97 -7.86 8.11
N VAL A 164 6.21 -7.41 7.96
CA VAL A 164 6.67 -6.76 6.73
C VAL A 164 7.04 -7.84 5.74
N TYR A 165 6.60 -7.70 4.50
CA TYR A 165 6.80 -8.69 3.45
C TYR A 165 7.26 -8.02 2.16
N ALA A 166 8.50 -8.32 1.77
CA ALA A 166 9.19 -7.63 0.70
C ALA A 166 9.59 -8.57 -0.44
N TYR A 167 9.38 -8.13 -1.68
CA TYR A 167 10.03 -8.71 -2.85
C TYR A 167 11.31 -7.93 -3.13
N LEU A 168 12.44 -8.55 -2.83
CA LEU A 168 13.79 -8.00 -2.94
C LEU A 168 14.66 -8.96 -3.76
N PRO A 169 15.76 -8.51 -4.38
CA PRO A 169 16.73 -9.40 -5.00
C PRO A 169 17.18 -10.48 -4.02
N GLN A 170 17.16 -11.74 -4.46
CA GLN A 170 17.56 -12.90 -3.67
C GLN A 170 18.68 -13.63 -4.37
N GLU A 171 19.63 -14.17 -3.61
CA GLU A 171 20.65 -15.08 -4.13
C GLU A 171 20.14 -16.53 -4.18
N ASP A 172 19.29 -16.91 -3.23
CA ASP A 172 18.69 -18.24 -3.20
C ASP A 172 17.65 -18.42 -4.30
N LYS A 173 18.03 -19.16 -5.34
CA LYS A 173 17.15 -19.52 -6.47
C LYS A 173 15.97 -20.40 -6.06
N LYS A 174 15.96 -21.00 -4.87
CA LYS A 174 14.82 -21.78 -4.35
C LYS A 174 13.74 -20.87 -3.75
N GLN A 175 14.06 -19.62 -3.42
CA GLN A 175 13.10 -18.67 -2.89
C GLN A 175 12.07 -18.30 -3.98
N LYS A 176 10.83 -18.76 -3.81
CA LYS A 176 9.74 -18.52 -4.77
C LYS A 176 8.90 -17.29 -4.45
N TRP A 177 8.96 -16.78 -3.22
CA TRP A 177 8.07 -15.74 -2.73
C TRP A 177 8.85 -14.58 -2.09
N GLY A 178 8.17 -13.54 -1.64
CA GLY A 178 8.81 -12.46 -0.88
C GLY A 178 9.39 -12.97 0.44
N VAL A 179 10.19 -12.13 1.09
CA VAL A 179 10.83 -12.40 2.38
C VAL A 179 10.20 -11.56 3.49
N GLY A 180 10.16 -12.12 4.69
CA GLY A 180 9.77 -11.39 5.89
C GLY A 180 10.92 -10.54 6.41
N LEU A 181 10.66 -9.29 6.78
CA LEU A 181 11.64 -8.47 7.52
C LEU A 181 11.30 -8.51 9.01
N SER A 182 12.24 -9.01 9.82
CA SER A 182 12.07 -9.16 11.27
C SER A 182 12.21 -7.84 12.03
N GLY A 183 11.56 -7.78 13.19
CA GLY A 183 11.69 -6.73 14.22
C GLY A 183 10.83 -7.09 15.43
N LEU A 184 10.35 -6.08 16.16
CA LEU A 184 9.46 -6.29 17.30
C LEU A 184 8.08 -6.77 16.82
N PRO A 185 7.44 -7.71 17.53
CA PRO A 185 6.10 -8.16 17.16
C PRO A 185 5.06 -7.05 17.37
N TRP A 186 4.05 -7.03 16.50
CA TRP A 186 2.83 -6.23 16.67
C TRP A 186 1.61 -7.01 16.18
N PHE A 187 0.43 -6.55 16.58
CA PHE A 187 -0.84 -7.18 16.25
C PHE A 187 -1.83 -6.13 15.74
N TYR A 188 -2.76 -6.55 14.90
CA TYR A 188 -3.94 -5.79 14.51
C TYR A 188 -5.12 -6.20 15.40
N PRO A 189 -5.43 -5.46 16.48
CA PRO A 189 -6.61 -5.74 17.28
C PRO A 189 -7.88 -5.57 16.44
N ARG A 190 -8.87 -6.40 16.73
CA ARG A 190 -10.19 -6.32 16.10
C ARG A 190 -11.00 -5.19 16.74
N GLY A 191 -11.75 -4.48 15.92
CA GLY A 191 -12.62 -3.37 16.30
C GLY A 191 -11.91 -2.03 16.44
N GLU A 192 -10.58 -1.98 16.29
CA GLU A 192 -9.78 -0.78 16.56
C GLU A 192 -9.04 -0.29 15.33
N TRP A 193 -8.95 1.02 15.18
CA TRP A 193 -8.13 1.67 14.16
C TRP A 193 -6.64 1.57 14.54
N GLN A 194 -5.84 1.11 13.60
CA GLN A 194 -4.38 1.07 13.71
C GLN A 194 -3.77 2.04 12.71
N ASN A 195 -2.95 2.98 13.19
CA ASN A 195 -2.18 3.87 12.33
C ASN A 195 -0.87 3.18 11.93
N ILE A 196 -0.66 3.04 10.63
CA ILE A 196 0.47 2.37 10.02
C ILE A 196 1.28 3.42 9.28
N THR A 197 2.58 3.51 9.58
CA THR A 197 3.52 4.35 8.85
C THR A 197 4.70 3.50 8.40
N LEU A 198 4.84 3.28 7.09
CA LEU A 198 5.92 2.50 6.48
C LEU A 198 6.84 3.44 5.69
N LYS A 199 8.10 3.50 6.08
CA LYS A 199 9.17 4.20 5.36
C LYS A 199 10.04 3.19 4.62
N VAL A 200 10.33 3.49 3.36
CA VAL A 200 11.33 2.79 2.55
C VAL A 200 12.34 3.83 2.05
N LYS A 201 13.63 3.55 2.25
CA LYS A 201 14.74 4.30 1.66
C LYS A 201 15.63 3.32 0.90
N LEU A 202 15.84 3.61 -0.37
CA LEU A 202 16.62 2.75 -1.26
C LEU A 202 18.09 2.74 -0.86
N ASN A 203 18.73 1.63 -1.16
CA ASN A 203 20.15 1.49 -0.96
C ASN A 203 20.96 2.33 -1.96
N THR A 204 22.19 2.66 -1.56
CA THR A 204 23.25 3.04 -2.51
C THR A 204 23.44 1.88 -3.49
N VAL A 205 23.50 2.18 -4.78
CA VAL A 205 23.58 1.16 -5.84
C VAL A 205 24.66 0.13 -5.53
N ASN A 206 24.29 -1.15 -5.53
CA ASN A 206 25.13 -2.32 -5.20
C ASN A 206 25.58 -2.49 -3.75
N PHE A 207 25.20 -1.60 -2.83
CA PHE A 207 25.44 -1.77 -1.39
C PHE A 207 24.16 -2.20 -0.67
N GLN A 208 24.28 -3.06 0.34
CA GLN A 208 23.14 -3.51 1.15
C GLN A 208 22.94 -2.58 2.37
N ASN A 209 22.58 -1.33 2.10
CA ASN A 209 22.40 -0.28 3.12
C ASN A 209 21.05 0.45 3.03
N GLY A 210 20.06 -0.16 2.36
CA GLY A 210 18.71 0.36 2.28
C GLY A 210 17.97 0.20 3.61
N ILE A 211 16.98 1.05 3.84
CA ILE A 211 16.27 1.14 5.11
C ILE A 211 14.79 0.84 4.93
N VAL A 212 14.25 -0.01 5.80
CA VAL A 212 12.81 -0.18 6.02
C VAL A 212 12.51 0.12 7.47
N LYS A 213 11.65 1.11 7.72
CA LYS A 213 11.13 1.40 9.05
C LYS A 213 9.61 1.29 9.06
N LEU A 214 9.07 0.69 10.12
CA LEU A 214 7.63 0.58 10.33
C LEU A 214 7.28 1.10 11.71
N TRP A 215 6.34 2.03 11.77
CA TRP A 215 5.67 2.44 12.99
C TRP A 215 4.23 1.97 12.99
N VAL A 216 3.78 1.47 14.14
CA VAL A 216 2.39 1.10 14.41
C VAL A 216 1.93 1.91 15.61
N ASN A 217 0.92 2.75 15.45
CA ASN A 217 0.46 3.72 16.45
C ASN A 217 1.64 4.53 17.03
N ASN A 218 2.48 5.08 16.15
CA ASN A 218 3.70 5.85 16.48
C ASN A 218 4.82 5.06 17.19
N LYS A 219 4.66 3.76 17.46
CA LYS A 219 5.72 2.91 18.00
C LYS A 219 6.54 2.28 16.88
N LEU A 220 7.85 2.51 16.86
CA LEU A 220 8.77 1.85 15.92
C LEU A 220 8.85 0.35 16.23
N VAL A 221 8.47 -0.49 15.26
CA VAL A 221 8.47 -1.95 15.39
C VAL A 221 9.44 -2.64 14.43
N ILE A 222 9.82 -1.96 13.33
CA ILE A 222 10.84 -2.44 12.39
C ILE A 222 11.83 -1.28 12.16
N ASP A 223 13.12 -1.54 12.31
CA ASP A 223 14.22 -0.69 11.83
C ASP A 223 15.29 -1.58 11.21
N ARG A 224 15.10 -1.91 9.93
CA ARG A 224 16.06 -2.69 9.14
C ARG A 224 16.86 -1.75 8.27
N ARG A 225 18.18 -1.86 8.30
CA ARG A 225 19.12 -0.94 7.60
C ARG A 225 20.07 -1.65 6.63
N ASP A 226 19.83 -2.92 6.43
CA ASP A 226 20.63 -3.87 5.66
C ASP A 226 19.83 -4.43 4.49
N VAL A 227 19.10 -3.57 3.76
CA VAL A 227 18.20 -4.01 2.69
C VAL A 227 18.77 -3.67 1.32
N LEU A 228 18.90 -4.67 0.44
CA LEU A 228 19.24 -4.48 -0.96
C LEU A 228 17.95 -4.40 -1.78
N PHE A 229 17.65 -3.25 -2.36
CA PHE A 229 16.52 -3.04 -3.27
C PHE A 229 16.95 -3.04 -4.74
N ARG A 230 18.08 -2.39 -5.04
CA ARG A 230 18.49 -2.07 -6.41
C ARG A 230 19.99 -2.23 -6.69
N LYS A 231 20.28 -2.51 -7.95
CA LYS A 231 21.61 -2.60 -8.57
C LYS A 231 21.80 -1.57 -9.70
N THR A 232 20.82 -0.68 -9.90
CA THR A 232 20.86 0.41 -10.89
C THR A 232 20.30 1.70 -10.28
N PRO A 233 20.85 2.88 -10.61
CA PRO A 233 20.31 4.15 -10.13
C PRO A 233 18.93 4.49 -10.72
N ASN A 234 18.56 3.85 -11.83
CA ASN A 234 17.30 4.07 -12.56
C ASN A 234 16.09 3.50 -11.80
N LEU A 235 16.30 2.52 -10.92
CA LEU A 235 15.23 1.94 -10.12
C LEU A 235 14.99 2.80 -8.88
N LYS A 236 13.75 3.31 -8.76
CA LYS A 236 13.33 4.30 -7.76
C LYS A 236 11.99 3.88 -7.14
N ILE A 237 11.57 4.54 -6.07
CA ILE A 237 10.22 4.37 -5.52
C ILE A 237 9.27 5.14 -6.43
N ASP A 238 8.21 4.45 -6.88
CA ASP A 238 7.23 5.03 -7.80
C ASP A 238 5.92 5.40 -7.11
N GLY A 239 5.57 4.72 -6.02
CA GLY A 239 4.38 5.03 -5.25
C GLY A 239 3.90 3.91 -4.34
N VAL A 240 2.59 3.90 -4.12
CA VAL A 240 1.86 2.98 -3.26
C VAL A 240 1.39 1.77 -4.07
N LEU A 241 1.68 0.58 -3.58
CA LEU A 241 1.04 -0.65 -4.01
C LEU A 241 -0.09 -0.94 -3.03
N PHE A 242 -1.29 -0.48 -3.38
CA PHE A 242 -2.49 -0.80 -2.61
C PHE A 242 -2.93 -2.21 -2.99
N SER A 243 -2.48 -3.19 -2.23
CA SER A 243 -2.75 -4.60 -2.50
C SER A 243 -3.19 -5.27 -1.22
N THR A 244 -4.49 -5.58 -1.15
CA THR A 244 -5.08 -6.29 -0.03
C THR A 244 -5.97 -7.43 -0.50
N PHE A 245 -5.77 -8.60 0.09
CA PHE A 245 -6.50 -9.85 -0.18
C PHE A 245 -6.08 -10.90 0.86
N PHE A 246 -6.98 -11.83 1.19
CA PHE A 246 -6.60 -13.07 1.88
C PHE A 246 -5.68 -13.89 1.01
N GLY A 247 -4.60 -14.45 1.53
CA GLY A 247 -3.85 -15.37 0.68
C GLY A 247 -2.45 -15.72 1.11
N GLY A 248 -1.73 -16.15 0.08
CA GLY A 248 -1.22 -17.50 -0.01
C GLY A 248 -2.02 -18.14 -1.15
N ASN A 249 -1.41 -19.01 -1.95
CA ASN A 249 -1.94 -19.36 -3.27
C ASN A 249 -2.84 -20.60 -3.27
N ASN A 250 -3.51 -20.89 -2.17
CA ASN A 250 -4.35 -22.07 -2.03
C ASN A 250 -5.59 -21.81 -1.15
N PRO A 251 -6.63 -22.66 -1.24
CA PRO A 251 -7.90 -22.45 -0.55
C PRO A 251 -7.82 -22.37 0.98
N SER A 252 -6.75 -22.86 1.62
CA SER A 252 -6.62 -22.80 3.09
C SER A 252 -6.41 -21.39 3.64
N PHE A 253 -6.26 -20.39 2.77
CA PHE A 253 -6.23 -18.97 3.14
C PHE A 253 -7.60 -18.29 3.04
N ALA A 254 -8.60 -18.95 2.46
CA ALA A 254 -9.89 -18.33 2.21
C ALA A 254 -10.72 -18.24 3.51
N PRO A 255 -11.37 -17.09 3.78
CA PRO A 255 -12.32 -16.99 4.87
C PRO A 255 -13.59 -17.78 4.55
N LYS A 256 -14.26 -18.30 5.58
CA LYS A 256 -15.53 -19.04 5.41
C LYS A 256 -16.72 -18.13 5.13
N GLU A 257 -16.66 -16.91 5.66
CA GLU A 257 -17.71 -15.91 5.55
C GLU A 257 -17.20 -14.66 4.85
N LEU A 258 -18.11 -13.81 4.37
CA LEU A 258 -17.77 -12.47 3.88
C LEU A 258 -17.02 -11.69 4.96
N GLN A 259 -15.84 -11.18 4.62
CA GLN A 259 -15.04 -10.32 5.48
C GLN A 259 -14.93 -8.93 4.87
N TYR A 260 -14.51 -7.96 5.68
CA TYR A 260 -14.12 -6.64 5.20
C TYR A 260 -13.03 -6.03 6.07
N LEU A 261 -12.31 -5.06 5.52
CA LEU A 261 -11.39 -4.17 6.24
C LEU A 261 -11.74 -2.73 5.90
N ASP A 262 -11.68 -1.85 6.89
CA ASP A 262 -11.85 -0.41 6.66
C ASP A 262 -10.47 0.26 6.56
N PHE A 263 -10.32 1.19 5.62
CA PHE A 263 -9.11 1.97 5.42
C PHE A 263 -9.44 3.47 5.35
N LYS A 264 -8.56 4.29 5.91
CA LYS A 264 -8.59 5.75 5.76
C LYS A 264 -7.22 6.38 5.92
N ASP A 265 -7.15 7.68 5.68
CA ASP A 265 -5.98 8.55 5.84
C ASP A 265 -4.77 8.09 5.03
N ILE A 266 -5.00 7.53 3.84
CA ILE A 266 -3.92 7.01 3.00
C ILE A 266 -3.18 8.17 2.34
N LYS A 267 -1.94 8.34 2.76
CA LYS A 267 -1.06 9.44 2.38
C LYS A 267 0.30 8.88 2.01
N ILE A 268 0.91 9.48 0.99
CA ILE A 268 2.32 9.26 0.65
C ILE A 268 3.06 10.59 0.72
N SER A 269 4.22 10.60 1.37
CA SER A 269 5.02 11.80 1.63
C SER A 269 6.49 11.42 1.86
N ASP A 270 7.39 12.38 1.84
CA ASP A 270 8.76 12.24 2.35
C ASP A 270 8.88 12.69 3.82
N TRP A 271 7.80 13.22 4.40
CA TRP A 271 7.78 13.77 5.75
C TRP A 271 6.38 13.67 6.38
N PHE A 272 6.33 13.21 7.64
CA PHE A 272 5.15 13.24 8.50
C PHE A 272 5.47 13.84 9.88
N SER A 273 6.68 13.60 10.40
CA SER A 273 7.14 14.14 11.68
C SER A 273 8.67 14.17 11.74
N LYS A 274 9.24 14.70 12.83
CA LYS A 274 10.69 14.67 13.06
C LYS A 274 11.27 13.24 13.07
N GLN A 275 10.49 12.27 13.55
CA GLN A 275 10.89 10.85 13.61
C GLN A 275 10.56 10.10 12.31
N MET A 276 9.60 10.60 11.52
CA MET A 276 9.07 9.96 10.30
C MET A 276 9.34 10.88 9.10
N ARG A 277 10.60 10.96 8.68
CA ARG A 277 11.04 11.77 7.54
C ARG A 277 12.14 11.08 6.75
N CYS A 278 12.31 11.45 5.48
CA CYS A 278 13.34 10.90 4.60
C CYS A 278 14.72 11.52 4.82
N GLU A 279 14.78 12.81 5.14
CA GLU A 279 16.01 13.53 5.50
C GLU A 279 16.47 13.11 6.90
N HIS A 280 17.76 12.76 7.05
CA HIS A 280 18.40 12.33 8.29
C HIS A 280 17.84 11.03 8.91
N ASP A 281 18.41 9.90 8.49
CA ASP A 281 18.57 8.74 9.37
C ASP A 281 20.02 8.79 9.87
N GLU A 282 20.35 9.75 10.74
CA GLU A 282 21.68 9.76 11.32
C GLU A 282 21.88 8.43 12.06
N THR A 283 23.02 7.81 11.76
CA THR A 283 23.64 6.82 12.62
C THR A 283 24.00 7.57 13.90
N ASP A 284 23.28 7.32 14.98
CA ASP A 284 23.79 7.60 16.32
C ASP A 284 25.13 6.88 16.50
#